data_AF-A0A373VTT5-F1
#
_entry.id   AF-A0A373VTT5-F1
#
_cell.length_a   1.000
_cell.length_b   1.000
_cell.length_c   1.000
_cell.angle_alpha   90.00
_cell.angle_beta   90.00
_cell.angle_gamma   90.00
#
_symmetry.space_group_name_H-M   'P 1'
#
loop_
_entity.id
_entity.type
_entity.pdbx_description
1 polymer ?
#
loop_
_entity_poly.entity_id
_entity_poly.type
_entity_poly.pdbx_seq_one_letter_code
_entity_poly.pdbx_strand_id
1 'polypeptide(L)'
;MKKRQRKVRLIRAAIQLVFFIVAPALFSTAFAGVKSIFQAIAAGQPVTWNSFLDVTGALLLITVLFGRHFCGYACAFGSLGDAMYELTLFIRQKVFHKKGRHGYPEKVVRCLQKVKYILLAFILLSIFTGWYANLQGMSPWDVFSMLTARKLPNASYKIGIILLVLILIGMCTQERFFCQFLCPMGAVFALMPILPSALFKRDRSKCPAKCGLCKKRCPAHLDIDGDTPLSGECICCHACEATCPRKNIQIGQEVEELKEEAAVSKTPVKREKSAAVSK
;
A
#
# COMPACT_ATOMS: atom_id res chain seq x y z
N MET A 1 15.73 -15.97 17.18
CA MET A 1 14.60 -15.43 16.35
C MET A 1 14.02 -14.11 16.86
N LYS A 2 13.53 -14.03 18.11
CA LYS A 2 12.94 -12.80 18.69
C LYS A 2 13.85 -11.55 18.54
N LYS A 3 15.17 -11.72 18.66
CA LYS A 3 16.16 -10.63 18.46
C LYS A 3 16.17 -10.05 17.03
N ARG A 4 16.07 -10.89 15.99
CA ARG A 4 16.01 -10.46 14.57
C ARG A 4 14.71 -9.69 14.29
N GLN A 5 13.58 -10.26 14.69
CA GLN A 5 12.26 -9.62 14.54
C GLN A 5 12.20 -8.27 15.27
N ARG A 6 12.73 -8.21 16.50
CA ARG A 6 12.81 -6.96 17.28
C ARG A 6 13.70 -5.92 16.60
N LYS A 7 14.87 -6.31 16.08
CA LYS A 7 15.75 -5.40 15.33
C LYS A 7 15.05 -4.81 14.09
N VAL A 8 14.48 -5.65 13.22
CA VAL A 8 13.79 -5.17 12.00
C VAL A 8 12.62 -4.25 12.35
N ARG A 9 11.84 -4.60 13.38
CA ARG A 9 10.74 -3.76 13.86
C ARG A 9 11.22 -2.40 14.38
N LEU A 10 12.33 -2.37 15.14
CA LEU A 10 12.91 -1.13 15.66
C LEU A 10 13.48 -0.25 14.54
N ILE A 11 14.19 -0.84 13.58
CA ILE A 11 14.71 -0.12 12.42
C ILE A 11 13.56 0.50 11.63
N ARG A 12 12.51 -0.27 11.35
CA ARG A 12 11.33 0.25 10.66
C ARG A 12 10.66 1.39 11.42
N ALA A 13 10.47 1.24 12.74
CA ALA A 13 9.88 2.28 13.58
C ALA A 13 10.75 3.56 13.61
N ALA A 14 12.07 3.41 13.63
CA ALA A 14 12.99 4.55 13.58
C ALA A 14 12.89 5.29 12.24
N ILE A 15 12.89 4.57 11.11
CA ILE A 15 12.70 5.17 9.78
C ILE A 15 11.35 5.89 9.70
N GLN A 16 10.27 5.24 10.14
CA GLN A 16 8.93 5.82 10.17
C GLN A 16 8.89 7.12 11.00
N LEU A 17 9.54 7.13 12.17
CA LEU A 17 9.61 8.32 13.03
C LEU A 17 10.40 9.46 12.36
N VAL A 18 11.54 9.15 11.75
CA VAL A 18 12.35 10.15 11.04
C VAL A 18 11.55 10.79 9.91
N PHE A 19 10.93 9.99 9.04
CA PHE A 19 10.12 10.51 7.94
C PHE A 19 8.87 11.26 8.42
N PHE A 20 8.25 10.82 9.51
CA PHE A 20 7.10 11.50 10.10
C PHE A 20 7.47 12.90 10.62
N ILE A 21 8.68 13.09 11.15
CA ILE A 21 9.15 14.39 11.65
C ILE A 21 9.66 15.27 10.51
N VAL A 22 10.48 14.72 9.61
CA VAL A 22 11.20 15.48 8.58
C VAL A 22 10.30 15.81 7.38
N ALA A 23 9.43 14.88 6.97
CA ALA A 23 8.66 15.00 5.74
C ALA A 23 7.19 14.51 5.87
N PRO A 24 6.40 14.99 6.85
CA PRO A 24 5.01 14.55 7.04
C PRO A 24 4.11 14.90 5.84
N ALA A 25 4.42 15.98 5.14
CA ALA A 25 3.66 16.48 3.98
C ALA A 25 3.99 15.75 2.66
N LEU A 26 4.96 14.82 2.65
CA LEU A 26 5.38 14.11 1.44
C LEU A 26 4.24 13.32 0.79
N PHE A 27 3.32 12.79 1.61
CA PHE A 27 2.11 12.14 1.10
C PHE A 27 1.13 13.15 0.45
N SER A 28 0.87 14.26 1.13
CA SER A 28 -0.09 15.28 0.65
C SER A 28 0.39 15.96 -0.64
N THR A 29 1.69 16.24 -0.73
CA THR A 29 2.34 16.77 -1.94
C THR A 29 2.24 15.78 -3.11
N ALA A 30 2.55 14.50 -2.87
CA ALA A 30 2.40 13.48 -3.90
C ALA A 30 0.95 13.31 -4.39
N PHE A 31 -0.03 13.37 -3.48
CA PHE A 31 -1.45 13.33 -3.84
C PHE A 31 -1.89 14.58 -4.62
N ALA A 32 -1.42 15.76 -4.22
CA ALA A 32 -1.68 17.01 -4.93
C ALA A 32 -1.14 16.98 -6.37
N GLY A 33 0.07 16.42 -6.58
CA GLY A 33 0.62 16.25 -7.92
C GLY A 33 -0.24 15.31 -8.78
N VAL A 34 -0.64 14.14 -8.27
CA VAL A 34 -1.55 13.23 -9.01
C VAL A 34 -2.86 13.93 -9.36
N LYS A 35 -3.45 14.65 -8.39
CA LYS A 35 -4.67 15.43 -8.60
C LYS A 35 -4.48 16.49 -9.69
N SER A 36 -3.36 17.22 -9.71
CA SER A 36 -3.09 18.22 -10.73
C SER A 36 -3.02 17.65 -12.14
N ILE A 37 -2.49 16.42 -12.31
CA ILE A 37 -2.49 15.71 -13.59
C ILE A 37 -3.94 15.48 -14.05
N PHE A 38 -4.77 14.89 -13.19
CA PHE A 38 -6.17 14.61 -13.54
C PHE A 38 -6.99 15.88 -13.79
N GLN A 39 -6.72 16.96 -13.05
CA GLN A 39 -7.36 18.25 -13.28
C GLN A 39 -6.96 18.87 -14.63
N ALA A 40 -5.69 18.82 -15.01
CA ALA A 40 -5.22 19.31 -16.30
C ALA A 40 -5.84 18.53 -17.46
N ILE A 41 -5.90 17.19 -17.34
CA ILE A 41 -6.56 16.31 -18.33
C ILE A 41 -8.04 16.64 -18.44
N ALA A 42 -8.76 16.79 -17.32
CA ALA A 42 -10.18 17.12 -17.32
C ALA A 42 -10.48 18.50 -17.94
N ALA A 43 -9.55 19.47 -17.79
CA ALA A 43 -9.67 20.81 -18.35
C ALA A 43 -9.18 20.91 -19.82
N GLY A 44 -8.65 19.83 -20.41
CA GLY A 44 -8.03 19.85 -21.75
C GLY A 44 -6.79 20.74 -21.85
N GLN A 45 -6.14 21.04 -20.73
CA GLN A 45 -4.96 21.91 -20.67
C GLN A 45 -3.67 21.08 -20.60
N PRO A 46 -2.54 21.59 -21.11
CA PRO A 46 -1.26 20.91 -20.95
C PRO A 46 -0.87 20.83 -19.46
N VAL A 47 -0.27 19.71 -19.07
CA VAL A 47 0.23 19.51 -17.71
C VAL A 47 1.44 20.42 -17.49
N THR A 48 1.31 21.41 -16.60
CA THR A 48 2.39 22.34 -16.26
C THR A 48 3.31 21.74 -15.21
N TRP A 49 4.62 21.77 -15.46
CA TRP A 49 5.62 21.31 -14.50
C TRP A 49 5.62 22.17 -13.25
N ASN A 50 5.57 21.52 -12.08
CA ASN A 50 5.60 22.16 -10.78
C ASN A 50 6.27 21.21 -9.76
N SER A 51 6.67 21.75 -8.62
CA SER A 51 7.37 20.98 -7.58
C SER A 51 6.54 19.81 -7.03
N PHE A 52 5.20 19.86 -7.11
CA PHE A 52 4.36 18.72 -6.70
C PHE A 52 4.48 17.56 -7.69
N LEU A 53 4.51 17.84 -9.00
CA LEU A 53 4.70 16.84 -10.04
C LEU A 53 6.09 16.20 -9.97
N ASP A 54 7.13 16.96 -9.64
CA ASP A 54 8.49 16.42 -9.47
C ASP A 54 8.52 15.39 -8.33
N VAL A 55 7.93 15.75 -7.18
CA VAL A 55 7.82 14.87 -6.01
C VAL A 55 6.95 13.64 -6.33
N THR A 56 5.81 13.84 -6.99
CA THR A 56 4.93 12.74 -7.43
C THR A 56 5.67 11.82 -8.39
N GLY A 57 6.33 12.36 -9.41
CA GLY A 57 7.06 11.59 -10.42
C GLY A 57 8.18 10.76 -9.81
N ALA A 58 9.00 11.36 -8.93
CA ALA A 58 10.02 10.64 -8.19
C ALA A 58 9.42 9.51 -7.34
N LEU A 59 8.30 9.76 -6.66
CA LEU A 59 7.63 8.76 -5.84
C LEU A 59 7.01 7.63 -6.68
N LEU A 60 6.43 7.94 -7.83
CA LEU A 60 5.90 6.95 -8.76
C LEU A 60 7.03 6.07 -9.30
N LEU A 61 8.16 6.67 -9.69
CA LEU A 61 9.34 5.94 -10.15
C LEU A 61 9.87 5.00 -9.07
N ILE A 62 10.04 5.48 -7.84
CA ILE A 62 10.43 4.65 -6.69
C ILE A 62 9.42 3.52 -6.47
N THR A 63 8.13 3.79 -6.66
CA THR A 63 7.07 2.79 -6.48
C THR A 63 7.11 1.71 -7.54
N VAL A 64 7.44 2.04 -8.79
CA VAL A 64 7.64 1.05 -9.86
C VAL A 64 8.88 0.19 -9.55
N LEU A 65 9.97 0.81 -9.11
CA LEU A 65 11.25 0.12 -8.86
C LEU A 65 11.25 -0.76 -7.60
N PHE A 66 10.68 -0.28 -6.50
CA PHE A 66 10.74 -0.92 -5.17
C PHE A 66 9.38 -1.37 -4.65
N GLY A 67 8.33 -1.29 -5.50
CA GLY A 67 6.96 -1.49 -5.07
C GLY A 67 6.53 -0.40 -4.10
N ARG A 68 5.49 -0.66 -3.32
CA ARG A 68 4.91 0.33 -2.40
C ARG A 68 5.68 0.47 -1.08
N HIS A 69 7.01 0.46 -1.17
CA HIS A 69 7.93 0.59 -0.04
C HIS A 69 7.72 1.91 0.72
N PHE A 70 7.39 3.00 -0.01
CA PHE A 70 7.03 4.28 0.60
C PHE A 70 5.88 4.15 1.60
N CYS A 71 4.80 3.45 1.24
CA CYS A 71 3.68 3.19 2.15
C CYS A 71 4.13 2.39 3.39
N GLY A 72 5.07 1.46 3.22
CA GLY A 72 5.66 0.66 4.29
C GLY A 72 6.46 1.46 5.31
N TYR A 73 7.34 2.35 4.84
CA TYR A 73 8.43 2.93 5.63
C TYR A 73 8.39 4.45 5.82
N ALA A 74 7.94 5.22 4.82
CA ALA A 74 8.09 6.68 4.80
C ALA A 74 6.76 7.43 4.89
N CYS A 75 5.64 6.80 4.52
CA CYS A 75 4.33 7.45 4.57
C CYS A 75 3.91 7.81 6.02
N ALA A 76 3.57 9.07 6.25
CA ALA A 76 3.16 9.57 7.56
C ALA A 76 1.87 8.89 8.08
N PHE A 77 0.85 8.71 7.22
CA PHE A 77 -0.37 7.99 7.57
C PHE A 77 -0.14 6.51 7.85
N GLY A 78 0.78 5.87 7.11
CA GLY A 78 1.17 4.49 7.38
C GLY A 78 1.85 4.35 8.75
N SER A 79 2.74 5.28 9.07
CA SER A 79 3.43 5.36 10.37
C SER A 79 2.47 5.63 11.52
N LEU A 80 1.53 6.58 11.33
CA LEU A 80 0.48 6.88 12.30
C LEU A 80 -0.43 5.68 12.54
N GLY A 81 -0.85 4.98 11.49
CA GLY A 81 -1.67 3.77 11.60
C GLY A 81 -0.95 2.63 12.33
N ASP A 82 0.32 2.40 12.03
CA ASP A 82 1.14 1.41 12.76
C ASP A 82 1.27 1.79 14.24
N ALA A 83 1.47 3.09 14.55
CA ALA A 83 1.58 3.59 15.91
C ALA A 83 0.28 3.47 16.71
N MET A 84 -0.86 3.89 16.14
CA MET A 84 -2.19 3.80 16.77
C MET A 84 -2.60 2.35 17.04
N TYR A 85 -2.35 1.45 16.09
CA TYR A 85 -2.66 0.04 16.27
C TYR A 85 -1.79 -0.60 17.37
N GLU A 86 -0.47 -0.37 17.37
CA GLU A 86 0.42 -0.91 18.41
C GLU A 86 0.16 -0.28 19.79
N LEU A 87 -0.24 0.99 19.85
CA LEU A 87 -0.72 1.63 21.08
C LEU A 87 -1.99 0.94 21.59
N THR A 88 -2.94 0.64 20.71
CA THR A 88 -4.17 -0.08 21.06
C THR A 88 -3.85 -1.48 21.59
N LEU A 89 -2.93 -2.21 20.97
CA LEU A 89 -2.47 -3.51 21.46
C LEU A 89 -1.82 -3.38 22.84
N PHE A 90 -1.01 -2.35 23.08
CA PHE A 90 -0.38 -2.09 24.36
C PHE A 90 -1.41 -1.81 25.46
N ILE A 91 -2.37 -0.93 25.19
CA ILE A 91 -3.48 -0.62 26.11
C ILE A 91 -4.29 -1.88 26.38
N ARG A 92 -4.64 -2.64 25.35
CA ARG A 92 -5.42 -3.88 25.49
C ARG A 92 -4.70 -4.95 26.30
N GLN A 93 -3.38 -5.06 26.14
CA GLN A 93 -2.57 -5.99 26.93
C GLN A 93 -2.46 -5.55 28.39
N LYS A 94 -2.32 -4.24 28.65
CA LYS A 94 -2.07 -3.71 30.00
C LYS A 94 -3.36 -3.51 30.82
N VAL A 95 -4.44 -3.09 30.17
CA VAL A 95 -5.73 -2.76 30.80
C VAL A 95 -6.69 -3.95 30.77
N PHE A 96 -6.82 -4.61 29.61
CA PHE A 96 -7.81 -5.67 29.42
C PHE A 96 -7.24 -7.08 29.53
N HIS A 97 -5.92 -7.22 29.77
CA HIS A 97 -5.19 -8.51 29.82
C HIS A 97 -5.41 -9.44 28.61
N LYS A 98 -5.96 -8.92 27.50
CA LYS A 98 -6.22 -9.69 26.28
C LYS A 98 -4.97 -9.65 25.39
N LYS A 99 -4.29 -10.78 25.28
CA LYS A 99 -3.13 -10.94 24.39
C LYS A 99 -3.57 -11.28 22.96
N GLY A 100 -2.86 -10.71 21.99
CA GLY A 100 -3.02 -11.06 20.58
C GLY A 100 -3.41 -9.89 19.70
N ARG A 101 -3.07 -10.01 18.42
CA ARG A 101 -3.52 -9.08 17.38
C ARG A 101 -5.01 -9.31 17.12
N HIS A 102 -5.74 -8.23 16.93
CA HIS A 102 -7.15 -8.28 16.54
C HIS A 102 -7.33 -7.65 15.16
N GLY A 103 -8.43 -8.00 14.53
CA GLY A 103 -8.77 -7.47 13.23
C GLY A 103 -10.00 -8.16 12.67
N TYR A 104 -10.41 -7.70 11.50
CA TYR A 104 -11.52 -8.28 10.76
C TYR A 104 -11.14 -9.63 10.14
N PRO A 105 -12.11 -10.53 9.91
CA PRO A 105 -11.86 -11.77 9.18
C PRO A 105 -11.41 -11.47 7.75
N GLU A 106 -10.57 -12.34 7.18
CA GLU A 106 -9.92 -12.14 5.86
C GLU A 106 -10.89 -11.87 4.71
N LYS A 107 -12.11 -12.44 4.77
CA LYS A 107 -13.16 -12.21 3.77
C LYS A 107 -13.65 -10.75 3.79
N VAL A 108 -13.83 -10.19 4.99
CA VAL A 108 -14.26 -8.80 5.20
C VAL A 108 -13.14 -7.86 4.78
N VAL A 109 -11.89 -8.13 5.17
CA VAL A 109 -10.74 -7.31 4.76
C VAL A 109 -10.64 -7.22 3.23
N ARG A 110 -10.75 -8.35 2.52
CA ARG A 110 -10.74 -8.37 1.04
C ARG A 110 -11.88 -7.59 0.41
N CYS A 111 -13.06 -7.60 1.02
CA CYS A 111 -14.19 -6.80 0.56
C CYS A 111 -13.93 -5.30 0.79
N LEU A 112 -13.49 -4.91 1.99
CA LEU A 112 -13.21 -3.53 2.35
C LEU A 112 -12.02 -2.95 1.56
N GLN A 113 -11.06 -3.78 1.12
CA GLN A 113 -9.98 -3.36 0.22
C GLN A 113 -10.49 -2.87 -1.14
N LYS A 114 -11.71 -3.23 -1.55
CA LYS A 114 -12.34 -2.69 -2.77
C LYS A 114 -12.83 -1.24 -2.60
N VAL A 115 -13.11 -0.83 -1.36
CA VAL A 115 -13.66 0.51 -1.05
C VAL A 115 -12.72 1.63 -1.51
N LYS A 116 -11.40 1.48 -1.37
CA LYS A 116 -10.45 2.50 -1.85
C LYS A 116 -10.49 2.71 -3.36
N TYR A 117 -10.84 1.67 -4.14
CA TYR A 117 -10.98 1.77 -5.59
C TYR A 117 -12.28 2.47 -5.97
N ILE A 118 -13.36 2.20 -5.24
CA ILE A 118 -14.63 2.93 -5.38
C ILE A 118 -14.43 4.41 -5.02
N LEU A 119 -13.71 4.69 -3.93
CA LEU A 119 -13.37 6.06 -3.53
C LEU A 119 -12.50 6.76 -4.58
N LEU A 120 -11.51 6.05 -5.14
CA LEU A 120 -10.69 6.58 -6.24
C LEU A 120 -11.55 6.93 -7.46
N ALA A 121 -12.43 6.02 -7.89
CA ALA A 121 -13.34 6.26 -9.01
C ALA A 121 -14.27 7.46 -8.74
N PHE A 122 -14.82 7.57 -7.53
CA PHE A 122 -15.64 8.71 -7.12
C PHE A 122 -14.87 10.04 -7.16
N ILE A 123 -13.62 10.06 -6.68
CA ILE A 123 -12.76 11.25 -6.75
C ILE A 123 -12.49 11.64 -8.20
N LEU A 124 -12.16 10.68 -9.06
CA LEU A 124 -11.91 10.93 -10.48
C LEU A 124 -13.15 11.48 -11.18
N LEU A 125 -14.32 10.85 -11.00
CA LEU A 125 -15.59 11.34 -11.55
C LEU A 125 -15.92 12.75 -11.06
N SER A 126 -15.69 13.05 -9.78
CA SER A 126 -15.90 14.39 -9.23
C SER A 126 -14.99 15.45 -9.86
N ILE A 127 -13.76 15.07 -10.24
CA ILE A 127 -12.84 15.95 -10.96
C ILE A 127 -13.36 16.19 -12.38
N PHE A 128 -13.78 15.13 -13.09
CA PHE A 128 -14.31 15.24 -14.46
C PHE A 128 -15.60 16.06 -14.55
N THR A 129 -16.48 16.00 -13.56
CA THR A 129 -17.73 16.78 -13.52
C THR A 129 -17.54 18.21 -13.00
N GLY A 130 -16.33 18.58 -12.58
CA GLY A 130 -16.04 19.87 -11.93
C GLY A 130 -16.57 19.99 -10.49
N TRP A 131 -17.31 18.99 -10.00
CA TRP A 131 -17.88 18.98 -8.64
C TRP A 131 -16.83 19.00 -7.53
N TYR A 132 -15.61 18.54 -7.84
CA TYR A 132 -14.51 18.46 -6.88
C TYR A 132 -14.21 19.80 -6.18
N ALA A 133 -14.47 20.96 -6.81
CA ALA A 133 -14.32 22.26 -6.17
C ALA A 133 -15.16 22.40 -4.89
N ASN A 134 -16.35 21.80 -4.84
CA ASN A 134 -17.22 21.78 -3.67
C ASN A 134 -16.73 20.84 -2.55
N LEU A 135 -15.78 19.95 -2.85
CA LEU A 135 -15.18 19.03 -1.88
C LEU A 135 -13.90 19.63 -1.23
N GLN A 136 -13.50 20.85 -1.60
CA GLN A 136 -12.36 21.53 -1.00
C GLN A 136 -12.61 21.79 0.49
N GLY A 137 -11.64 21.45 1.35
CA GLY A 137 -11.75 21.59 2.80
C GLY A 137 -12.47 20.44 3.53
N MET A 138 -13.10 19.51 2.80
CA MET A 138 -13.69 18.29 3.40
C MET A 138 -12.66 17.19 3.62
N SER A 139 -11.44 17.40 3.18
CA SER A 139 -10.47 16.33 3.13
C SER A 139 -9.79 16.07 4.48
N PRO A 140 -9.64 14.79 4.90
CA PRO A 140 -8.91 14.48 6.12
C PRO A 140 -7.40 14.75 5.98
N TRP A 141 -6.87 14.80 4.74
CA TRP A 141 -5.45 15.02 4.49
C TRP A 141 -5.04 16.47 4.67
N ASP A 142 -5.88 17.44 4.28
CA ASP A 142 -5.59 18.86 4.50
C ASP A 142 -5.54 19.15 6.00
N VAL A 143 -6.49 18.58 6.76
CA VAL A 143 -6.53 18.68 8.22
C VAL A 143 -5.30 18.04 8.87
N PHE A 144 -4.90 16.85 8.43
CA PHE A 144 -3.69 16.20 8.91
C PHE A 144 -2.43 17.02 8.60
N SER A 145 -2.32 17.59 7.39
CA SER A 145 -1.20 18.44 6.99
C SER A 145 -1.14 19.73 7.80
N MET A 146 -2.29 20.33 8.13
CA MET A 146 -2.37 21.50 9.01
C MET A 146 -1.89 21.17 10.43
N LEU A 147 -2.40 20.07 11.00
CA LEU A 147 -2.03 19.62 12.35
C LEU A 147 -0.52 19.33 12.47
N THR A 148 0.05 18.67 11.47
CA THR A 148 1.50 18.40 11.43
C THR A 148 2.34 19.67 11.23
N ALA A 149 1.81 20.68 10.54
CA ALA A 149 2.40 22.02 10.44
C ALA A 149 2.14 22.91 11.67
N ARG A 150 1.56 22.37 12.76
CA ARG A 150 1.15 23.10 13.98
C ARG A 150 0.15 24.23 13.74
N LYS A 151 -0.62 24.17 12.66
CA LYS A 151 -1.73 25.08 12.38
C LYS A 151 -3.05 24.42 12.78
N LEU A 152 -3.83 25.09 13.62
CA LEU A 152 -5.15 24.57 14.01
C LEU A 152 -6.14 24.75 12.86
N PRO A 153 -6.89 23.69 12.48
CA PRO A 153 -7.89 23.79 11.43
C PRO A 153 -9.07 24.65 11.89
N ASN A 154 -9.49 25.59 11.04
CA ASN A 154 -10.63 26.46 11.30
C ASN A 154 -11.97 25.69 11.21
N ALA A 155 -13.06 26.32 11.66
CA ALA A 155 -14.42 25.79 11.59
C ALA A 155 -14.88 25.37 10.17
N SER A 156 -14.28 25.91 9.11
CA SER A 156 -14.54 25.51 7.72
C SER A 156 -14.12 24.06 7.41
N TYR A 157 -13.21 23.47 8.20
CA TYR A 157 -12.71 22.11 8.03
C TYR A 157 -13.42 21.08 8.92
N LYS A 158 -14.58 21.42 9.50
CA LYS A 158 -15.35 20.54 10.41
C LYS A 158 -15.53 19.11 9.86
N ILE A 159 -15.91 18.99 8.59
CA ILE A 159 -16.12 17.69 7.94
C ILE A 159 -14.80 16.91 7.86
N GLY A 160 -13.70 17.56 7.45
CA GLY A 160 -12.38 16.95 7.40
C GLY A 160 -11.88 16.48 8.77
N ILE A 161 -12.15 17.25 9.84
CA ILE A 161 -11.83 16.89 11.22
C ILE A 161 -12.61 15.64 11.65
N ILE A 162 -13.92 15.61 11.41
CA ILE A 162 -14.77 14.47 11.74
C ILE A 162 -14.28 13.21 11.02
N LEU A 163 -14.00 13.31 9.71
CA LEU A 163 -13.47 12.21 8.92
C LEU A 163 -12.10 11.73 9.44
N LEU A 164 -11.21 12.66 9.79
CA LEU A 164 -9.91 12.31 10.37
C LEU A 164 -10.07 11.56 11.70
N VAL A 165 -10.94 12.02 12.59
CA VAL A 165 -11.23 11.33 13.87
C VAL A 165 -11.78 9.92 13.63
N LEU A 166 -12.73 9.75 12.70
CA LEU A 166 -13.26 8.44 12.33
C LEU A 166 -12.17 7.51 11.78
N ILE A 167 -11.26 8.05 10.95
CA ILE A 167 -10.11 7.30 10.44
C ILE A 167 -9.18 6.88 11.58
N LEU A 168 -8.89 7.76 12.55
CA LEU A 168 -8.06 7.43 13.71
C LEU A 168 -8.68 6.32 14.56
N ILE A 169 -10.00 6.37 14.78
CA ILE A 169 -10.73 5.29 15.45
C ILE A 169 -10.59 3.97 14.66
N GLY A 170 -10.73 4.02 13.33
CA GLY A 170 -10.53 2.86 12.46
C GLY A 170 -9.09 2.31 12.51
N MET A 171 -8.07 3.16 12.61
CA MET A 171 -6.68 2.72 12.78
C MET A 171 -6.46 1.94 14.08
N CYS A 172 -7.27 2.20 15.11
CA CYS A 172 -7.25 1.41 16.35
C CYS A 172 -7.87 0.02 16.17
N THR A 173 -8.75 -0.22 15.19
CA THR A 173 -9.44 -1.52 15.02
C THR A 173 -8.69 -2.51 14.13
N GLN A 174 -7.99 -2.02 13.11
CA GLN A 174 -7.29 -2.82 12.11
C GLN A 174 -5.90 -2.22 11.78
N GLU A 175 -4.87 -3.08 11.73
CA GLU A 175 -3.52 -2.66 11.32
C GLU A 175 -3.59 -2.03 9.93
N ARG A 176 -3.10 -0.79 9.76
CA ARG A 176 -3.13 -0.06 8.48
C ARG A 176 -4.52 0.12 7.85
N PHE A 177 -5.56 0.31 8.66
CA PHE A 177 -6.95 0.56 8.24
C PHE A 177 -7.07 1.55 7.06
N PHE A 178 -6.52 2.75 7.21
CA PHE A 178 -6.60 3.79 6.17
C PHE A 178 -5.96 3.35 4.85
N CYS A 179 -4.73 2.81 4.92
CA CYS A 179 -3.99 2.41 3.73
C CYS A 179 -4.67 1.25 2.97
N GLN A 180 -5.37 0.38 3.70
CA GLN A 180 -6.07 -0.77 3.10
C GLN A 180 -7.43 -0.40 2.50
N PHE A 181 -8.18 0.50 3.15
CA PHE A 181 -9.60 0.66 2.85
C PHE A 181 -9.98 2.04 2.28
N LEU A 182 -9.22 3.09 2.59
CA LEU A 182 -9.64 4.47 2.33
C LEU A 182 -8.60 5.32 1.59
N CYS A 183 -7.39 4.80 1.34
CA CYS A 183 -6.32 5.59 0.74
C CYS A 183 -6.40 5.57 -0.80
N PRO A 184 -6.78 6.69 -1.47
CA PRO A 184 -6.85 6.74 -2.93
C PRO A 184 -5.47 6.61 -3.57
N MET A 185 -4.43 7.22 -3.00
CA MET A 185 -3.03 7.03 -3.44
C MET A 185 -2.59 5.57 -3.31
N GLY A 186 -3.03 4.88 -2.26
CA GLY A 186 -2.76 3.46 -2.09
C GLY A 186 -3.45 2.59 -3.14
N ALA A 187 -4.55 3.05 -3.73
CA ALA A 187 -5.19 2.42 -4.89
C ALA A 187 -4.42 2.72 -6.18
N VAL A 188 -4.03 3.97 -6.44
CA VAL A 188 -3.18 4.35 -7.59
C VAL A 188 -1.89 3.52 -7.61
N PHE A 189 -1.20 3.45 -6.47
CA PHE A 189 0.03 2.68 -6.36
C PHE A 189 -0.19 1.16 -6.49
N ALA A 190 -1.38 0.66 -6.14
CA ALA A 190 -1.70 -0.76 -6.30
C ALA A 190 -1.93 -1.17 -7.76
N LEU A 191 -2.39 -0.21 -8.59
CA LEU A 191 -2.65 -0.42 -10.01
C LEU A 191 -1.40 -0.28 -10.87
N MET A 192 -0.34 0.33 -10.35
CA MET A 192 0.91 0.48 -11.10
C MET A 192 1.65 -0.84 -11.28
N PRO A 193 2.35 -1.03 -12.42
CA PRO A 193 3.23 -2.17 -12.60
C PRO A 193 4.38 -2.09 -11.59
N ILE A 194 4.58 -3.16 -10.84
CA ILE A 194 5.67 -3.30 -9.88
C ILE A 194 6.70 -4.25 -10.49
N LEU A 195 7.98 -3.87 -10.50
CA LEU A 195 9.02 -4.76 -10.98
C LEU A 195 9.06 -6.05 -10.14
N PRO A 196 9.21 -7.24 -10.77
CA PRO A 196 9.32 -8.51 -10.05
C PRO A 196 10.42 -8.53 -8.98
N SER A 197 11.47 -7.74 -9.16
CA SER A 197 12.56 -7.58 -8.19
C SER A 197 12.13 -6.96 -6.85
N ALA A 198 11.05 -6.16 -6.83
CA ALA A 198 10.49 -5.61 -5.60
C ALA A 198 9.55 -6.58 -4.87
N LEU A 199 9.14 -7.66 -5.56
CA LEU A 199 8.21 -8.64 -5.04
C LEU A 199 8.96 -9.73 -4.26
N PHE A 200 8.23 -10.40 -3.38
CA PHE A 200 8.80 -11.48 -2.57
C PHE A 200 8.42 -12.84 -3.18
N LYS A 201 9.35 -13.79 -3.18
CA LYS A 201 9.09 -15.20 -3.53
C LYS A 201 9.15 -16.02 -2.26
N ARG A 202 8.09 -16.81 -2.02
CA ARG A 202 8.02 -17.77 -0.92
C ARG A 202 8.22 -19.18 -1.45
N ASP A 203 9.22 -19.89 -0.92
CA ASP A 203 9.41 -21.31 -1.20
C ASP A 203 8.56 -22.17 -0.25
N ARG A 204 7.42 -22.65 -0.75
CA ARG A 204 6.50 -23.50 0.02
C ARG A 204 7.07 -24.90 0.26
N SER A 205 7.92 -25.42 -0.63
CA SER A 205 8.50 -26.77 -0.51
C SER A 205 9.33 -26.94 0.76
N LYS A 206 10.02 -25.86 1.17
CA LYS A 206 10.84 -25.81 2.38
C LYS A 206 10.05 -25.46 3.64
N CYS A 207 8.73 -25.24 3.55
CA CYS A 207 7.89 -24.89 4.69
C CYS A 207 7.36 -26.14 5.41
N PRO A 208 7.25 -26.13 6.75
CA PRO A 208 6.50 -27.14 7.48
C PRO A 208 5.05 -27.23 7.03
N ALA A 209 4.45 -28.42 7.15
CA ALA A 209 3.03 -28.63 6.89
C ALA A 209 2.16 -27.62 7.66
N LYS A 210 1.20 -26.99 6.99
CA LYS A 210 0.28 -25.97 7.55
C LYS A 210 0.95 -24.69 8.08
N CYS A 211 2.19 -24.37 7.70
CA CYS A 211 2.83 -23.11 8.10
C CYS A 211 2.15 -21.88 7.47
N GLY A 212 1.64 -20.98 8.32
CA GLY A 212 0.98 -19.71 7.92
C GLY A 212 1.51 -18.47 8.64
N LEU A 213 2.74 -18.52 9.18
CA LEU A 213 3.29 -17.44 10.02
C LEU A 213 3.44 -16.11 9.27
N CYS A 214 3.88 -16.15 8.01
CA CYS A 214 4.00 -14.96 7.18
C CYS A 214 2.63 -14.32 6.91
N LYS A 215 1.61 -15.14 6.61
CA LYS A 215 0.21 -14.70 6.40
C LYS A 215 -0.33 -14.03 7.66
N LYS A 216 -0.18 -14.67 8.83
CA LYS A 216 -0.60 -14.12 10.13
C LYS A 216 0.12 -12.83 10.53
N ARG A 217 1.33 -12.58 10.03
CA ARG A 217 2.12 -11.37 10.35
C ARG A 217 1.88 -10.25 9.34
N CYS A 218 1.34 -10.53 8.16
CA CYS A 218 1.19 -9.55 7.09
C CYS A 218 0.21 -8.44 7.53
N PRO A 219 0.66 -7.17 7.65
CA PRO A 219 -0.23 -6.09 8.06
C PRO A 219 -1.35 -5.84 7.04
N ALA A 220 -1.09 -6.10 5.76
CA ALA A 220 -2.06 -5.99 4.67
C ALA A 220 -2.97 -7.23 4.53
N HIS A 221 -2.83 -8.24 5.41
CA HIS A 221 -3.64 -9.46 5.42
C HIS A 221 -3.69 -10.19 4.07
N LEU A 222 -2.56 -10.17 3.35
CA LEU A 222 -2.43 -10.87 2.08
C LEU A 222 -2.44 -12.38 2.29
N ASP A 223 -3.10 -13.07 1.38
CA ASP A 223 -2.93 -14.52 1.29
C ASP A 223 -1.58 -14.79 0.64
N ILE A 224 -0.61 -15.33 1.36
CA ILE A 224 0.76 -15.47 0.84
C ILE A 224 0.93 -16.77 0.01
N ASP A 225 -0.05 -17.67 0.09
CA ASP A 225 0.03 -19.03 -0.47
C ASP A 225 -0.70 -19.22 -1.82
N GLY A 226 -1.40 -18.20 -2.32
CA GLY A 226 -2.00 -18.22 -3.67
C GLY A 226 -1.10 -17.55 -4.72
N ASP A 227 -1.68 -17.11 -5.85
CA ASP A 227 -1.01 -16.41 -6.97
C ASP A 227 -0.60 -14.96 -6.68
N THR A 228 -0.03 -14.74 -5.50
CA THR A 228 0.11 -13.43 -4.87
C THR A 228 1.46 -12.72 -5.05
N PRO A 229 2.50 -13.25 -5.73
CA PRO A 229 3.70 -12.44 -5.94
C PRO A 229 3.40 -11.16 -6.72
N LEU A 230 2.30 -11.09 -7.50
CA LEU A 230 1.84 -9.90 -8.22
C LEU A 230 0.77 -9.05 -7.52
N SER A 231 0.42 -9.33 -6.26
CA SER A 231 -0.61 -8.51 -5.62
C SER A 231 -0.08 -7.10 -5.39
N GLY A 232 -0.66 -6.16 -6.15
CA GLY A 232 -0.52 -4.73 -5.94
C GLY A 232 -0.94 -4.28 -4.54
N GLU A 233 -1.44 -5.18 -3.67
CA GLU A 233 -1.73 -4.94 -2.26
C GLU A 233 -0.54 -5.18 -1.30
N CYS A 234 0.63 -5.61 -1.78
CA CYS A 234 1.86 -5.61 -0.98
C CYS A 234 2.40 -4.19 -0.73
N ILE A 235 2.75 -3.88 0.51
CA ILE A 235 3.35 -2.59 0.92
C ILE A 235 4.87 -2.69 1.14
N CYS A 236 5.49 -3.79 0.70
CA CYS A 236 6.92 -4.05 0.80
C CYS A 236 7.51 -3.76 2.20
N CYS A 237 6.80 -4.12 3.28
CA CYS A 237 7.21 -3.82 4.65
C CYS A 237 8.13 -4.89 5.28
N HIS A 238 8.40 -5.96 4.53
CA HIS A 238 9.27 -7.09 4.89
C HIS A 238 8.99 -7.80 6.24
N ALA A 239 7.80 -7.58 6.80
CA ALA A 239 7.40 -8.21 8.07
C ALA A 239 7.28 -9.74 7.95
N CYS A 240 6.88 -10.24 6.77
CA CYS A 240 6.79 -11.66 6.46
C CYS A 240 8.17 -12.33 6.48
N GLU A 241 9.16 -11.71 5.83
CA GLU A 241 10.55 -12.18 5.72
C GLU A 241 11.24 -12.19 7.09
N ALA A 242 11.07 -11.12 7.88
CA ALA A 242 11.60 -11.04 9.24
C ALA A 242 11.00 -12.09 10.20
N THR A 243 9.73 -12.49 9.98
CA THR A 243 9.04 -13.48 10.83
C THR A 243 9.47 -14.92 10.53
N CYS A 244 9.90 -15.21 9.30
CA CYS A 244 10.15 -16.58 8.85
C CYS A 244 11.36 -17.23 9.56
N PRO A 245 11.18 -18.32 10.34
CA PRO A 245 12.29 -19.05 11.00
C PRO A 245 13.29 -19.65 10.01
N ARG A 246 12.75 -20.22 8.92
CA ARG A 246 13.51 -20.99 7.93
C ARG A 246 14.11 -20.13 6.82
N LYS A 247 13.85 -18.80 6.84
CA LYS A 247 14.25 -17.85 5.79
C LYS A 247 13.76 -18.24 4.38
N ASN A 248 12.60 -18.88 4.29
CA ASN A 248 11.98 -19.31 3.02
C ASN A 248 11.31 -18.17 2.22
N ILE A 249 11.51 -16.92 2.60
CA ILE A 249 10.98 -15.76 1.89
C ILE A 249 12.19 -14.95 1.42
N GLN A 250 12.32 -14.81 0.11
CA GLN A 250 13.36 -14.03 -0.55
C GLN A 250 12.71 -12.81 -1.20
N ILE A 251 13.44 -11.69 -1.22
CA ILE A 251 13.03 -10.44 -1.86
C ILE A 251 13.99 -10.23 -3.02
N GLY A 252 13.47 -9.94 -4.21
CA GLY A 252 14.29 -9.81 -5.40
C GLY A 252 14.82 -11.14 -5.88
N GLN A 253 14.06 -11.81 -6.75
CA GLN A 253 14.62 -12.90 -7.54
C GLN A 253 15.15 -12.36 -8.87
N GLU A 254 16.26 -12.97 -9.29
CA GLU A 254 17.12 -12.61 -10.41
C GLU A 254 16.36 -12.47 -11.72
N VAL A 255 16.84 -11.52 -12.52
CA VAL A 255 16.39 -11.10 -13.86
C VAL A 255 16.46 -12.24 -14.90
N GLU A 256 16.72 -13.49 -14.51
CA GLU A 256 16.96 -14.60 -15.44
C GLU A 256 15.68 -15.20 -16.05
N GLU A 257 14.55 -15.25 -15.34
CA GLU A 257 13.32 -15.87 -15.88
C GLU A 257 12.72 -15.09 -17.07
N LEU A 258 13.01 -13.78 -17.20
CA LEU A 258 12.57 -12.97 -18.36
C LEU A 258 13.34 -13.29 -19.65
N LYS A 259 14.53 -13.91 -19.57
CA LYS A 259 15.23 -14.39 -20.77
C LYS A 259 14.63 -15.68 -21.31
N GLU A 260 14.06 -16.52 -20.45
CA GLU A 260 13.47 -17.80 -20.85
C GLU A 260 12.14 -17.62 -21.60
N GLU A 261 11.26 -16.75 -21.11
CA GLU A 261 9.99 -16.45 -21.81
C GLU A 261 10.23 -15.73 -23.16
N ALA A 262 11.26 -14.88 -23.25
CA ALA A 262 11.68 -14.25 -24.50
C ALA A 262 12.36 -15.24 -25.48
N ALA A 263 12.91 -16.35 -24.99
CA ALA A 263 13.51 -17.41 -25.80
C ALA A 263 12.46 -18.41 -26.33
N VAL A 264 11.46 -18.76 -25.52
CA VAL A 264 10.37 -19.68 -25.91
C VAL A 264 9.49 -19.08 -27.03
N SER A 265 9.27 -17.77 -27.01
CA SER A 265 8.50 -17.01 -28.02
C SER A 265 9.09 -17.08 -29.45
N LYS A 266 10.37 -17.43 -29.60
CA LYS A 266 11.06 -17.45 -30.91
C LYS A 266 11.00 -18.79 -31.66
N THR A 267 10.32 -19.80 -31.13
CA THR A 267 10.24 -21.10 -31.81
C THR A 267 9.05 -21.09 -32.79
N PRO A 268 9.27 -21.18 -34.12
CA PRO A 268 8.18 -21.18 -35.07
C PRO A 268 7.39 -22.49 -34.96
N VAL A 269 6.10 -22.39 -34.64
CA VAL A 269 5.16 -23.50 -34.66
C VAL A 269 5.05 -24.04 -36.08
N LYS A 270 5.57 -25.24 -36.31
CA LYS A 270 5.45 -25.99 -37.57
C LYS A 270 3.99 -26.41 -37.74
N ARG A 271 3.30 -25.86 -38.75
CA ARG A 271 1.97 -26.30 -39.20
C ARG A 271 2.11 -27.71 -39.82
N GLU A 272 1.77 -28.76 -39.08
CA GLU A 272 1.47 -30.06 -39.69
C GLU A 272 0.02 -30.08 -40.17
N LYS A 273 -0.13 -30.12 -41.50
CA LYS A 273 -1.34 -30.56 -42.18
C LYS A 273 -1.40 -32.09 -42.07
N SER A 274 -2.50 -32.65 -41.59
CA SER A 274 -2.96 -33.94 -42.12
C SER A 274 -4.46 -34.11 -41.86
N ALA A 275 -5.22 -33.97 -42.94
CA ALA A 275 -6.57 -34.50 -43.07
C ALA A 275 -6.51 -35.58 -44.16
N ALA A 276 -6.64 -36.84 -43.75
CA ALA A 276 -6.98 -38.01 -44.57
C ALA A 276 -7.46 -39.10 -43.60
N VAL A 277 -8.78 -39.30 -43.48
CA VAL A 277 -9.57 -40.37 -44.11
C VAL A 277 -9.29 -41.77 -43.53
N SER A 278 -10.28 -42.35 -42.85
CA SER A 278 -10.95 -43.60 -43.25
C SER A 278 -11.74 -44.23 -42.10
N LYS A 279 -13.07 -44.22 -42.21
CA LYS A 279 -13.95 -45.39 -42.11
C LYS A 279 -15.26 -45.08 -42.81
#